data_AF-A0A2V6UFR1-F1
#
_entry.id   AF-A0A2V6UFR1-F1
#
_cell.length_a   1.000
_cell.length_b   1.000
_cell.length_c   1.000
_cell.angle_alpha   90.00
_cell.angle_beta   90.00
_cell.angle_gamma   90.00
#
_symmetry.space_group_name_H-M   'P 1'
#
loop_
_entity.id
_entity.type
_entity.pdbx_description
1 polymer ?
#
loop_
_entity_poly.entity_id
_entity_poly.type
_entity_poly.pdbx_seq_one_letter_code
_entity_poly.pdbx_strand_id
1 'polypeptide(L)'
;MSTLTLPRWFARTRSAGSAPAPSRASLRIGVPRVLNLWSTHQFWMGLFGALGVDPRNVVFSSDTSEEQGRQFGKGRGTVDCCYPVKCISGHYGELRFGQKQKLDVL
;
A
#
# COMPACT_ATOMS: atom_id res chain seq x y z
N MET A 1 -28.35 -4.26 45.43
CA MET A 1 -27.63 -4.96 44.33
C MET A 1 -27.07 -3.91 43.39
N SER A 2 -25.76 -3.71 43.40
CA SER A 2 -25.07 -2.60 42.72
C SER A 2 -24.89 -2.89 41.23
N THR A 3 -25.46 -2.04 40.37
CA THR A 3 -25.45 -2.13 38.90
C THR A 3 -24.12 -1.63 38.30
N LEU A 4 -22.99 -2.16 38.76
CA LEU A 4 -21.65 -1.79 38.28
C LEU A 4 -21.26 -2.41 36.91
N THR A 5 -22.17 -3.10 36.22
CA THR A 5 -21.86 -3.88 35.02
C THR A 5 -21.93 -3.10 33.70
N LEU A 6 -22.75 -2.06 33.60
CA LEU A 6 -22.94 -1.30 32.35
C LEU A 6 -21.71 -0.52 31.85
N PRO A 7 -20.92 0.17 32.71
CA PRO A 7 -19.77 0.94 32.24
C PRO A 7 -18.71 0.08 31.57
N ARG A 8 -18.59 -1.20 31.96
CA ARG A 8 -17.57 -2.13 31.45
C ARG A 8 -17.90 -2.67 30.05
N TRP A 9 -19.18 -2.73 29.68
CA TRP A 9 -19.63 -3.17 28.36
C TRP A 9 -19.51 -2.08 27.29
N PHE A 10 -19.68 -0.82 27.69
CA PHE A 10 -19.52 0.35 26.81
C PHE A 10 -18.15 1.02 26.92
N ALA A 11 -17.31 0.59 27.86
CA ALA A 11 -15.91 1.02 27.91
C ALA A 11 -15.21 0.54 26.65
N ARG A 12 -14.91 1.46 25.75
CA ARG A 12 -14.02 1.24 24.62
C ARG A 12 -12.68 0.77 25.18
N THR A 13 -12.37 -0.52 25.06
CA THR A 13 -11.03 -1.02 25.31
C THR A 13 -10.10 -0.18 24.43
N ARG A 14 -9.22 0.63 25.03
CA ARG A 14 -8.21 1.32 24.24
C ARG A 14 -7.46 0.22 23.49
N SER A 15 -7.49 0.28 22.16
CA SER A 15 -6.59 -0.50 21.33
C SER A 15 -5.20 -0.37 21.94
N ALA A 16 -4.49 -1.49 22.13
CA ALA A 16 -3.12 -1.45 22.61
C ALA A 16 -2.38 -0.37 21.83
N GLY A 17 -1.78 0.61 22.54
CA GLY A 17 -1.13 1.74 21.89
C GLY A 17 -0.16 1.20 20.85
N SER A 18 -0.40 1.52 19.58
CA SER A 18 0.49 1.09 18.51
C SER A 18 1.88 1.62 18.81
N ALA A 19 2.92 0.84 18.49
CA ALA A 19 4.28 1.34 18.51
C ALA A 19 4.35 2.71 17.81
N PRO A 20 5.15 3.67 18.31
CA PRO A 20 5.28 4.97 17.67
C PRO A 20 5.58 4.76 16.19
N ALA A 21 4.88 5.54 15.35
CA ALA A 21 5.02 5.42 13.91
C ALA A 21 6.50 5.57 13.52
N PRO A 22 7.01 4.75 12.59
CA PRO A 22 8.40 4.88 12.14
C PRO A 22 8.64 6.28 11.60
N SER A 23 9.90 6.72 11.66
CA SER A 23 10.28 8.01 11.08
C SER A 23 9.82 8.06 9.62
N ARG A 24 9.28 9.21 9.17
CA ARG A 24 8.83 9.34 7.77
C ARG A 24 9.96 9.09 6.78
N ALA A 25 11.19 9.41 7.16
CA ALA A 25 12.39 9.13 6.38
C ALA A 25 12.62 7.63 6.15
N SER A 26 12.23 6.77 7.08
CA SER A 26 12.37 5.30 6.96
C SER A 26 11.18 4.60 6.31
N LEU A 27 10.08 5.31 6.02
CA LEU A 27 8.89 4.72 5.41
C LEU A 27 9.16 4.30 3.97
N ARG A 28 8.82 3.06 3.64
CA ARG A 28 8.92 2.52 2.28
C ARG A 28 7.55 2.43 1.62
N ILE A 29 7.40 3.16 0.53
CA ILE A 29 6.12 3.37 -0.16
C ILE A 29 6.16 2.69 -1.52
N GLY A 30 5.19 1.82 -1.79
CA GLY A 30 4.98 1.25 -3.12
C GLY A 30 4.13 2.15 -4.00
N VAL A 31 4.57 2.44 -5.22
CA VAL A 31 3.79 3.20 -6.20
C VAL A 31 3.66 2.38 -7.49
N PRO A 32 2.45 1.94 -7.88
CA PRO A 32 2.28 1.17 -9.10
C PRO A 32 2.45 2.06 -10.34
N ARG A 33 3.25 1.60 -11.31
CA ARG A 33 3.43 2.25 -12.62
C ARG A 33 2.24 1.96 -13.55
N VAL A 34 1.07 2.50 -13.20
CA VAL A 34 -0.17 2.26 -13.95
C VAL A 34 -1.01 3.53 -14.09
N LEU A 35 -1.52 3.78 -15.30
CA LEU A 35 -2.46 4.88 -15.62
C LEU A 35 -2.04 6.23 -15.02
N ASN A 36 -2.99 6.91 -14.38
CA ASN A 36 -2.83 8.26 -13.84
C ASN A 36 -1.78 8.31 -12.74
N LEU A 37 -1.61 7.24 -11.94
CA LEU A 37 -0.57 7.18 -10.90
C LEU A 37 0.82 7.31 -11.52
N TRP A 38 1.06 6.69 -12.68
CA TRP A 38 2.32 6.84 -13.39
C TRP A 38 2.43 8.18 -14.11
N SER A 39 1.38 8.61 -14.81
CA SER A 39 1.44 9.90 -15.54
C SER A 39 1.69 11.10 -14.61
N THR A 40 1.29 10.99 -13.34
CA THR A 40 1.46 12.02 -12.31
C THR A 40 2.55 11.68 -11.28
N HIS A 41 3.44 10.71 -11.55
CA HIS A 41 4.47 10.27 -10.60
C HIS A 41 5.36 11.41 -10.08
N GLN A 42 5.65 12.43 -10.91
CA GLN A 42 6.44 13.59 -10.50
C GLN A 42 5.75 14.40 -9.37
N PHE A 43 4.43 14.54 -9.43
CA PHE A 43 3.65 15.14 -8.35
C PHE A 43 3.77 14.31 -7.06
N TRP A 44 3.66 12.99 -7.17
CA TRP A 44 3.76 12.09 -6.02
C TRP A 44 5.15 12.13 -5.37
N MET A 45 6.23 12.15 -6.17
CA MET A 45 7.59 12.30 -5.66
C MET A 45 7.79 13.61 -4.91
N GLY A 46 7.27 14.72 -5.44
CA GLY A 46 7.31 16.02 -4.76
C GLY A 46 6.51 16.03 -3.47
N LEU A 47 5.30 15.48 -3.49
CA LEU A 47 4.43 15.37 -2.30
C LEU A 47 5.09 14.53 -1.20
N PHE A 48 5.63 13.35 -1.53
CA PHE A 48 6.28 12.49 -0.55
C PHE A 48 7.55 13.11 0.01
N GLY A 49 8.35 13.78 -0.82
CA GLY A 49 9.50 14.55 -0.37
C GLY A 49 9.09 15.67 0.61
N ALA A 50 8.03 16.43 0.30
CA ALA A 50 7.51 17.48 1.18
C ALA A 50 6.97 16.93 2.51
N LEU A 51 6.45 15.69 2.51
CA LEU A 51 6.04 14.98 3.71
C LEU A 51 7.21 14.37 4.51
N GLY A 52 8.45 14.49 4.03
CA GLY A 52 9.65 14.00 4.71
C GLY A 52 9.98 12.53 4.46
N VAL A 53 9.46 11.94 3.39
CA VAL A 53 9.84 10.59 2.93
C VAL A 53 11.15 10.69 2.16
N ASP A 54 12.09 9.79 2.45
CA ASP A 54 13.31 9.68 1.64
C ASP A 54 12.95 9.18 0.23
N PRO A 55 13.29 9.92 -0.85
CA PRO A 55 12.98 9.49 -2.22
C PRO A 55 13.47 8.09 -2.57
N ARG A 56 14.55 7.62 -1.94
CA ARG A 56 15.12 6.27 -2.14
C ARG A 56 14.20 5.16 -1.61
N ASN A 57 13.26 5.50 -0.74
CA ASN A 57 12.29 4.59 -0.17
C ASN A 57 10.97 4.53 -0.95
N VAL A 58 10.83 5.32 -2.02
CA VAL A 58 9.72 5.21 -2.97
C VAL A 58 10.07 4.13 -4.00
N VAL A 59 9.32 3.02 -3.98
CA VAL A 59 9.53 1.85 -4.83
C VAL A 59 8.43 1.79 -5.88
N PHE A 60 8.83 1.88 -7.14
CA PHE A 60 7.92 1.70 -8.26
C PHE A 60 7.84 0.22 -8.66
N SER A 61 6.66 -0.25 -9.10
CA SER A 61 6.54 -1.58 -9.74
C SER A 61 7.34 -1.64 -11.03
N SER A 62 7.40 -2.76 -11.75
CA SER A 62 7.90 -2.82 -13.13
C SER A 62 6.94 -2.15 -14.12
N ASP A 63 7.37 -1.99 -15.38
CA ASP A 63 6.51 -1.50 -16.46
C ASP A 63 5.41 -2.52 -16.79
N THR A 64 4.26 -2.02 -17.24
CA THR A 64 3.14 -2.88 -17.64
C THR A 64 3.57 -3.77 -18.79
N SER A 65 3.51 -5.09 -18.59
CA SER A 65 3.79 -6.10 -19.61
C SER A 65 2.96 -7.36 -19.36
N GLU A 66 2.80 -8.19 -20.38
CA GLU A 66 2.10 -9.47 -20.22
C GLU A 66 2.80 -10.39 -19.21
N GLU A 67 4.13 -10.41 -19.22
CA GLU A 67 4.92 -11.22 -18.29
C GLU A 67 4.71 -10.77 -16.84
N GLN A 68 4.72 -9.45 -16.61
CA GLN A 68 4.42 -8.85 -15.31
C GLN A 68 3.02 -9.23 -14.83
N GLY A 69 2.01 -9.11 -15.70
CA GLY A 69 0.64 -9.51 -15.41
C GLY A 69 0.49 -11.01 -15.11
N ARG A 70 1.21 -11.86 -15.85
CA ARG A 70 1.19 -13.32 -15.67
C ARG A 70 1.88 -13.74 -14.37
N GLN A 71 3.03 -13.16 -14.04
CA GLN A 71 3.81 -13.50 -12.86
C GLN A 71 3.13 -13.00 -11.58
N PHE A 72 2.67 -11.75 -11.58
CA PHE A 72 2.19 -11.09 -10.37
C PHE A 72 0.67 -10.96 -10.28
N GLY A 73 -0.04 -10.93 -11.41
CA GLY A 73 -1.51 -10.79 -11.45
C GLY A 73 -2.28 -12.11 -11.38
N LYS A 74 -1.64 -13.26 -11.63
CA LYS A 74 -2.30 -14.58 -11.60
C LYS A 74 -2.99 -14.85 -10.26
N GLY A 75 -4.28 -15.19 -10.31
CA GLY A 75 -5.11 -15.47 -9.12
C GLY A 75 -5.48 -14.24 -8.29
N ARG A 76 -5.18 -13.02 -8.78
CA ARG A 76 -5.49 -11.74 -8.09
C ARG A 76 -6.55 -10.90 -8.80
N GLY A 77 -7.22 -11.48 -9.80
CA GLY A 77 -8.44 -10.96 -10.40
C GLY A 77 -9.55 -11.98 -10.19
N THR A 78 -10.67 -11.57 -9.59
CA THR A 78 -11.78 -12.47 -9.23
C THR A 78 -12.98 -12.37 -10.18
N VAL A 79 -12.94 -11.47 -11.17
CA VAL A 79 -13.98 -11.26 -12.19
C VAL A 79 -13.37 -10.77 -13.51
N ASP A 80 -14.14 -10.78 -14.61
CA ASP A 80 -13.74 -10.22 -15.91
C ASP A 80 -13.67 -8.70 -15.87
N CYS A 81 -12.63 -8.19 -15.22
CA CYS A 81 -12.41 -6.76 -15.16
C CYS A 81 -11.83 -6.23 -16.48
N CYS A 82 -12.05 -4.94 -16.71
CA CYS A 82 -11.42 -4.17 -17.77
C CYS A 82 -9.88 -4.28 -17.69
N TYR A 83 -9.21 -4.07 -18.82
CA TYR A 83 -7.75 -4.11 -18.90
C TYR A 83 -7.01 -3.26 -17.84
N PRO A 84 -7.48 -2.03 -17.49
CA PRO A 84 -6.90 -1.25 -16.39
C PRO A 84 -6.83 -1.99 -15.05
N VAL A 85 -7.89 -2.73 -14.71
CA VAL A 85 -7.97 -3.48 -13.46
C VAL A 85 -7.05 -4.71 -13.50
N LYS A 86 -6.92 -5.35 -14.67
CA LYS A 86 -5.96 -6.45 -14.88
C LYS A 86 -4.52 -5.97 -14.69
N CYS A 87 -4.18 -4.78 -15.19
CA CYS A 87 -2.86 -4.18 -15.02
C CYS A 87 -2.55 -3.91 -13.54
N ILE A 88 -3.45 -3.22 -12.81
CA ILE A 88 -3.21 -2.92 -11.38
C ILE A 88 -3.09 -4.20 -10.55
N SER A 89 -3.82 -5.28 -10.85
CA SER A 89 -3.64 -6.57 -10.15
C SER A 89 -2.21 -7.11 -10.28
N GLY A 90 -1.59 -6.94 -11.45
CA GLY A 90 -0.16 -7.23 -11.65
C GLY A 90 0.73 -6.34 -10.80
N HIS A 91 0.60 -5.01 -10.95
CA HIS A 91 1.46 -4.04 -10.26
C HIS A 91 1.34 -4.12 -8.72
N TYR A 92 0.13 -4.31 -8.21
CA TYR A 92 -0.11 -4.56 -6.78
C TYR A 92 0.52 -5.87 -6.33
N GLY A 93 0.34 -6.95 -7.10
CA GLY A 93 0.95 -8.25 -6.81
C GLY A 93 2.48 -8.16 -6.73
N GLU A 94 3.09 -7.42 -7.64
CA GLU A 94 4.53 -7.21 -7.68
C GLU A 94 5.05 -6.41 -6.49
N LEU A 95 4.41 -5.29 -6.17
CA LEU A 95 4.81 -4.46 -5.04
C LEU A 95 4.56 -5.18 -3.70
N ARG A 96 3.51 -5.99 -3.61
CA ARG A 96 3.19 -6.72 -2.38
C ARG A 96 4.07 -7.95 -2.15
N PHE A 97 4.34 -8.72 -3.20
CA PHE A 97 4.93 -10.07 -3.10
C PHE A 97 6.25 -10.24 -3.86
N GLY A 98 6.56 -9.35 -4.81
CA GLY A 98 7.80 -9.39 -5.60
C GLY A 98 8.98 -8.66 -4.95
N GLN A 99 8.75 -7.92 -3.87
CA GLN A 99 9.79 -7.11 -3.22
C GLN A 99 10.60 -7.95 -2.21
N LYS A 100 11.94 -7.88 -2.31
CA LYS A 100 12.86 -8.53 -1.37
C LYS A 100 12.70 -8.04 0.07
N GLN A 101 12.36 -6.77 0.19
CA GLN A 101 12.12 -6.14 1.47
C GLN A 101 10.71 -5.54 1.46
N LYS A 102 10.01 -5.68 2.59
CA LYS A 102 8.60 -5.30 2.72
C LYS A 102 8.41 -3.79 2.62
N LEU A 103 7.29 -3.39 2.00
CA LEU A 103 6.80 -2.02 1.96
C LEU A 103 5.89 -1.75 3.16
N ASP A 104 5.98 -0.54 3.70
CA ASP A 104 5.17 -0.08 4.83
C ASP A 104 3.80 0.42 4.36
N VAL A 105 3.76 1.06 3.18
CA VAL A 105 2.56 1.62 2.56
C VAL A 105 2.44 1.09 1.14
N LEU A 106 1.23 0.64 0.78
CA LEU A 106 0.86 0.12 -0.54
C LEU A 106 -0.54 0.58 -0.92
#